data_AF-A0A8R2JVU6-F1
#
_entry.id   AF-A0A8R2JVU6-F1
#
_cell.length_a   1.000
_cell.length_b   1.000
_cell.length_c   1.000
_cell.angle_alpha   90.00
_cell.angle_beta   90.00
_cell.angle_gamma   90.00
#
_symmetry.space_group_name_H-M   'P 1'
#
loop_
_entity.id
_entity.type
_entity.pdbx_description
1 polymer ?
#
loop_
_entity_poly.entity_id
_entity_poly.type
_entity_poly.pdbx_seq_one_letter_code
_entity_poly.pdbx_strand_id
1 'polypeptide(L)'
;MPVSKFREELKNILIEPNTTTITSIKQILHENNYFNLSNAERRPILDQVLRCHVLDIVSSKPPNLYDVCKMWTSFTIELVRNKMCTAIMPVAILSDMFAVTTIDVCEKMFDHVESNVNVLKEPTFFMACKNNLLRMCNDLLCRLSRSRNTVFCGRILLFLAIFFPFSERSG
;
A
#
# COMPACT_ATOMS: atom_id res chain seq x y z
N MET A 1 22.39 14.32 7.87
CA MET A 1 23.03 14.24 6.53
C MET A 1 22.90 12.89 5.82
N PRO A 2 23.02 11.70 6.45
CA PRO A 2 22.92 10.43 5.70
C PRO A 2 21.49 10.10 5.25
N VAL A 3 20.48 10.37 6.08
CA VAL A 3 19.07 10.10 5.74
C VAL A 3 18.55 10.93 4.57
N SER A 4 18.96 12.19 4.45
CA SER A 4 18.52 13.08 3.35
C SER A 4 19.07 12.62 2.01
N LYS A 5 20.35 12.25 1.94
CA LYS A 5 20.97 11.70 0.72
C LYS A 5 20.36 10.35 0.33
N PHE A 6 20.11 9.48 1.29
CA PHE A 6 19.43 8.21 1.06
C PHE A 6 18.02 8.40 0.48
N ARG A 7 17.26 9.40 0.95
CA ARG A 7 15.95 9.74 0.38
C ARG A 7 16.06 10.23 -1.07
N GLU A 8 17.07 11.03 -1.41
CA GLU A 8 17.29 11.51 -2.78
C GLU A 8 17.64 10.36 -3.73
N GLU A 9 18.52 9.44 -3.33
CA GLU A 9 18.85 8.25 -4.14
C GLU A 9 17.62 7.37 -4.37
N LEU A 10 16.80 7.15 -3.35
CA LEU A 10 15.55 6.40 -3.50
C LEU A 10 14.58 7.07 -4.47
N LYS A 11 14.44 8.39 -4.42
CA LYS A 11 13.59 9.14 -5.37
C LYS A 11 14.07 8.99 -6.81
N ASN A 12 15.37 8.94 -7.05
CA ASN A 12 15.93 8.78 -8.39
C ASN A 12 15.70 7.38 -8.99
N ILE A 13 15.48 6.37 -8.15
CA ILE A 13 15.26 4.98 -8.58
C ILE A 13 13.77 4.64 -8.69
N LEU A 14 12.94 5.24 -7.84
CA LEU A 14 11.50 5.09 -7.88
C LEU A 14 10.92 5.89 -9.05
N ILE A 15 11.15 5.39 -10.27
CA ILE A 15 10.59 5.95 -11.51
C ILE A 15 9.41 5.10 -11.96
N GLU A 16 9.58 3.77 -11.96
CA GLU A 16 8.55 2.82 -12.37
C GLU A 16 8.53 1.59 -11.47
N PRO A 17 7.35 1.00 -11.19
CA PRO A 17 7.22 -0.23 -10.41
C PRO A 17 7.53 -1.47 -11.26
N ASN A 18 8.82 -1.72 -11.51
CA ASN A 18 9.29 -2.85 -12.30
C ASN A 18 10.39 -3.66 -11.57
N THR A 19 10.78 -4.81 -12.12
CA THR A 19 11.80 -5.70 -11.53
C THR A 19 13.19 -5.05 -11.44
N THR A 20 13.49 -4.12 -12.36
CA THR A 20 14.74 -3.34 -12.33
C THR A 20 14.79 -2.47 -11.08
N THR A 21 13.70 -1.76 -10.76
CA THR A 21 13.57 -0.95 -9.56
C THR A 21 13.75 -1.78 -8.29
N ILE A 22 13.18 -3.00 -8.24
CA ILE A 22 13.42 -3.93 -7.12
C ILE A 22 14.91 -4.23 -6.98
N THR A 23 15.58 -4.56 -8.09
CA THR A 23 17.02 -4.87 -8.08
C THR A 23 17.86 -3.68 -7.61
N SER A 24 17.57 -2.47 -8.09
CA SER A 24 18.23 -1.25 -7.66
C SER A 24 18.00 -0.95 -6.17
N ILE A 25 16.78 -1.15 -5.67
CA ILE A 25 16.49 -1.04 -4.24
C ILE A 25 17.27 -2.09 -3.44
N LYS A 26 17.41 -3.34 -3.93
CA LYS A 26 18.26 -4.37 -3.26
C LYS A 26 19.70 -3.91 -3.18
N GLN A 27 20.26 -3.40 -4.27
CA GLN A 27 21.64 -2.94 -4.32
C GLN A 27 21.87 -1.83 -3.30
N ILE A 28 21.00 -0.83 -3.21
CA ILE A 28 21.17 0.21 -2.19
C ILE A 28 20.98 -0.35 -0.78
N LEU A 29 20.00 -1.22 -0.55
CA LEU A 29 19.75 -1.75 0.80
C LEU A 29 20.85 -2.69 1.29
N HIS A 30 21.51 -3.45 0.40
CA HIS A 30 22.52 -4.44 0.75
C HIS A 30 23.97 -3.94 0.57
N GLU A 31 24.26 -3.15 -0.46
CA GLU A 31 25.63 -2.74 -0.82
C GLU A 31 26.01 -1.38 -0.26
N ASN A 32 25.05 -0.46 -0.05
CA ASN A 32 25.34 0.87 0.52
C ASN A 32 25.38 0.86 2.06
N ASN A 33 26.45 0.31 2.61
CA ASN A 33 26.90 0.60 3.98
C ASN A 33 27.30 2.07 4.20
N TYR A 34 27.38 2.87 3.12
CA TYR A 34 27.69 4.30 3.16
C TYR A 34 26.81 5.13 4.10
N PHE A 35 25.58 4.70 4.36
CA PHE A 35 24.63 5.46 5.20
C PHE A 35 24.64 5.08 6.68
N ASN A 36 25.37 4.04 7.11
CA ASN A 36 25.36 3.52 8.49
C ASN A 36 23.93 3.34 9.07
N LEU A 37 22.95 3.00 8.24
CA LEU A 37 21.56 2.78 8.65
C LEU A 37 21.28 1.29 8.84
N SER A 38 20.58 0.95 9.92
CA SER A 38 20.07 -0.40 10.12
C SER A 38 18.88 -0.69 9.19
N ASN A 39 18.58 -1.97 8.97
CA ASN A 39 17.36 -2.36 8.23
C ASN A 39 16.08 -1.85 8.90
N ALA A 40 16.07 -1.67 10.22
CA ALA A 40 14.94 -1.12 10.95
C ALA A 40 14.70 0.38 10.63
N GLU A 41 15.73 1.12 10.22
CA GLU A 41 15.65 2.52 9.82
C GLU A 41 15.43 2.69 8.32
N ARG A 42 16.03 1.83 7.50
CA ARG A 42 15.91 1.90 6.03
C ARG A 42 14.48 1.64 5.55
N ARG A 43 13.78 0.65 6.13
CA ARG A 43 12.42 0.27 5.69
C ARG A 43 11.40 1.40 5.87
N PRO A 44 11.28 2.06 7.04
CA PRO A 44 10.36 3.19 7.19
C PRO A 44 10.71 4.38 6.29
N ILE A 45 12.01 4.61 6.01
CA ILE A 45 12.41 5.68 5.08
C ILE A 45 11.96 5.34 3.66
N LEU A 46 12.17 4.09 3.22
CA LEU A 46 11.70 3.63 1.91
C LEU A 46 10.18 3.73 1.80
N ASP A 47 9.45 3.25 2.81
CA ASP A 47 7.99 3.34 2.85
C ASP A 47 7.53 4.78 2.70
N GLN A 48 8.14 5.71 3.44
CA GLN A 48 7.76 7.13 3.37
C GLN A 48 8.04 7.74 1.99
N VAL A 49 9.21 7.46 1.40
CA VAL A 49 9.55 7.99 0.06
C VAL A 49 8.59 7.43 -0.99
N LEU A 50 8.29 6.13 -0.91
CA LEU A 50 7.37 5.45 -1.81
C LEU A 50 5.95 6.00 -1.70
N ARG A 51 5.44 6.20 -0.47
CA ARG A 51 4.12 6.81 -0.23
C ARG A 51 4.01 8.20 -0.82
N CYS A 52 5.00 9.06 -0.56
CA CYS A 52 5.03 10.41 -1.14
C CYS A 52 5.03 10.36 -2.67
N HIS A 53 5.89 9.56 -3.28
CA HIS A 53 5.99 9.45 -4.73
C HIS A 53 4.69 8.96 -5.37
N VAL A 54 4.08 7.90 -4.83
CA VAL A 54 2.81 7.37 -5.36
C VAL A 54 1.66 8.36 -5.16
N LEU A 55 1.60 9.04 -4.02
CA LEU A 55 0.61 10.09 -3.79
C LEU A 55 0.74 11.26 -4.77
N ASP A 56 1.96 11.69 -5.09
CA ASP A 56 2.21 12.75 -6.08
C ASP A 56 1.69 12.33 -7.47
N ILE A 57 1.99 11.08 -7.90
CA ILE A 57 1.50 10.53 -9.16
C ILE A 57 -0.04 10.46 -9.16
N VAL A 58 -0.64 9.88 -8.13
CA VAL A 58 -2.09 9.71 -8.04
C VAL A 58 -2.81 11.06 -7.99
N SER A 59 -2.24 12.04 -7.29
CA SER A 59 -2.78 13.41 -7.19
C SER A 59 -2.71 14.16 -8.52
N SER A 60 -1.77 13.82 -9.40
CA SER A 60 -1.72 14.35 -10.76
C SER A 60 -2.88 13.88 -11.67
N LYS A 61 -3.65 12.87 -11.22
CA LYS A 61 -4.81 12.29 -11.91
C LYS A 61 -4.50 11.88 -13.36
N PRO A 62 -3.53 10.96 -13.57
CA PRO A 62 -3.20 10.49 -14.90
C PRO A 62 -4.40 9.77 -15.55
N PRO A 63 -4.50 9.74 -16.89
CA PRO A 63 -5.64 9.13 -17.58
C PRO A 63 -5.80 7.64 -17.28
N ASN A 64 -4.71 6.93 -16.99
CA ASN A 64 -4.67 5.52 -16.59
C ASN A 64 -4.59 5.32 -15.07
N LEU A 65 -5.21 6.21 -14.28
CA LEU A 65 -5.13 6.24 -12.82
C LEU A 65 -5.39 4.88 -12.16
N TYR A 66 -6.39 4.14 -12.62
CA TYR A 66 -6.70 2.80 -12.08
C TYR A 66 -5.54 1.83 -12.23
N ASP A 67 -4.94 1.76 -13.42
CA ASP A 67 -3.82 0.86 -13.71
C ASP A 67 -2.58 1.26 -12.91
N VAL A 68 -2.33 2.57 -12.79
CA VAL A 68 -1.26 3.12 -11.95
C VAL A 68 -1.43 2.67 -10.50
N CYS A 69 -2.61 2.88 -9.91
CA CYS A 69 -2.87 2.48 -8.53
C CYS A 69 -2.70 0.96 -8.34
N LYS A 70 -3.27 0.16 -9.23
CA LYS A 70 -3.18 -1.32 -9.20
C LYS A 70 -1.73 -1.79 -9.27
N MET A 71 -0.96 -1.20 -10.18
CA MET A 71 0.45 -1.53 -10.40
C MET A 71 1.29 -1.21 -9.15
N TRP A 72 1.09 -0.04 -8.54
CA TRP A 72 1.78 0.34 -7.31
C TRP A 72 1.37 -0.51 -6.10
N THR A 73 0.09 -0.85 -5.95
CA THR A 73 -0.35 -1.80 -4.91
C THR A 73 0.35 -3.16 -5.06
N SER A 74 0.34 -3.74 -6.26
CA SER A 74 1.02 -5.01 -6.54
C SER A 74 2.52 -4.93 -6.26
N PHE A 75 3.14 -3.81 -6.63
CA PHE A 75 4.56 -3.56 -6.38
C PHE A 75 4.89 -3.53 -4.88
N THR A 76 4.06 -2.90 -4.04
CA THR A 76 4.32 -2.89 -2.59
C THR A 76 4.26 -4.29 -1.96
N ILE A 77 3.40 -5.18 -2.46
CA ILE A 77 3.34 -6.57 -2.01
C ILE A 77 4.67 -7.27 -2.32
N GLU A 78 5.20 -7.07 -3.53
CA GLU A 78 6.50 -7.61 -3.94
C GLU A 78 7.66 -7.04 -3.11
N LEU A 79 7.67 -5.74 -2.79
CA LEU A 79 8.69 -5.15 -1.93
C LEU A 79 8.68 -5.74 -0.51
N VAL A 80 7.50 -6.02 0.04
CA VAL A 80 7.39 -6.69 1.35
C VAL A 80 7.88 -8.14 1.27
N ARG A 81 7.52 -8.89 0.22
CA ARG A 81 8.02 -10.26 0.01
C ARG A 81 9.54 -10.31 -0.13
N ASN A 82 10.13 -9.28 -0.73
CA ASN A 82 11.57 -9.08 -0.81
C ASN A 82 12.20 -8.50 0.47
N LYS A 83 11.43 -8.33 1.56
CA LYS A 83 11.87 -7.83 2.88
C LYS A 83 12.44 -6.40 2.87
N MET A 84 12.01 -5.58 1.90
CA MET A 84 12.48 -4.21 1.68
C MET A 84 11.59 -3.16 2.35
N CYS A 85 10.29 -3.42 2.41
CA CYS A 85 9.29 -2.54 3.01
C CYS A 85 8.76 -3.13 4.31
N THR A 86 8.08 -2.32 5.12
CA THR A 86 7.35 -2.85 6.27
C THR A 86 6.09 -3.60 5.82
N ALA A 87 5.65 -4.58 6.61
CA ALA A 87 4.52 -5.43 6.27
C ALA A 87 3.17 -4.68 6.12
N ILE A 88 3.06 -3.48 6.71
CA ILE A 88 1.89 -2.60 6.61
C ILE A 88 1.81 -1.87 5.26
N MET A 89 2.91 -1.79 4.51
CA MET A 89 3.06 -0.92 3.35
C MET A 89 1.95 -1.05 2.29
N PRO A 90 1.49 -2.26 1.90
CA PRO A 90 0.43 -2.40 0.90
C PRO A 90 -0.91 -1.78 1.33
N VAL A 91 -1.25 -1.89 2.62
CA VAL A 91 -2.49 -1.32 3.15
C VAL A 91 -2.35 0.17 3.39
N ALA A 92 -1.18 0.63 3.86
CA ALA A 92 -0.90 2.05 4.04
C ALA A 92 -1.02 2.83 2.72
N ILE A 93 -0.42 2.33 1.64
CA ILE A 93 -0.47 3.01 0.34
C ILE A 93 -1.87 2.97 -0.27
N LEU A 94 -2.61 1.86 -0.11
CA LEU A 94 -4.00 1.77 -0.53
C LEU A 94 -4.87 2.80 0.19
N SER A 95 -4.67 2.98 1.50
CA SER A 95 -5.41 3.95 2.31
C SER A 95 -5.16 5.38 1.83
N ASP A 96 -3.90 5.70 1.57
CA ASP A 96 -3.49 6.99 1.01
C ASP A 96 -4.12 7.25 -0.37
N MET A 97 -4.05 6.27 -1.28
CA MET A 97 -4.65 6.38 -2.62
C MET A 97 -6.17 6.53 -2.55
N PHE A 98 -6.84 5.77 -1.68
CA PHE A 98 -8.28 5.93 -1.48
C PHE A 98 -8.64 7.34 -1.01
N ALA A 99 -7.86 7.92 -0.08
CA ALA A 99 -8.15 9.25 0.46
C ALA A 99 -8.17 10.36 -0.63
N VAL A 100 -7.39 10.21 -1.70
CA VAL A 100 -7.22 11.24 -2.76
C VAL A 100 -7.96 10.92 -4.08
N THR A 101 -8.61 9.76 -4.18
CA THR A 101 -9.33 9.32 -5.40
C THR A 101 -10.85 9.42 -5.25
N THR A 102 -11.58 9.42 -6.37
CA THR A 102 -13.06 9.44 -6.36
C THR A 102 -13.63 8.07 -5.95
N ILE A 103 -14.89 8.04 -5.52
CA ILE A 103 -15.55 6.78 -5.13
C ILE A 103 -15.59 5.77 -6.27
N ASP A 104 -15.79 6.20 -7.52
CA ASP A 104 -15.79 5.30 -8.68
C ASP A 104 -14.43 4.61 -8.88
N VAL A 105 -13.34 5.31 -8.59
CA VAL A 105 -11.98 4.75 -8.63
C VAL A 105 -11.75 3.84 -7.44
N CYS A 106 -12.17 4.24 -6.23
CA CYS A 106 -12.10 3.41 -5.03
C CYS A 106 -12.81 2.07 -5.24
N GLU A 107 -14.01 2.06 -5.85
CA GLU A 107 -14.78 0.85 -6.11
C GLU A 107 -14.05 -0.11 -7.04
N LYS A 108 -13.53 0.38 -8.18
CA LYS A 108 -12.73 -0.44 -9.10
C LYS A 108 -11.46 -0.95 -8.46
N MET A 109 -10.76 -0.11 -7.70
CA MET A 109 -9.55 -0.51 -6.97
C MET A 109 -9.85 -1.55 -5.89
N PHE A 110 -11.05 -1.55 -5.31
CA PHE A 110 -11.46 -2.54 -4.32
C PHE A 110 -11.52 -3.95 -4.89
N ASP A 111 -11.81 -4.11 -6.20
CA ASP A 111 -11.70 -5.41 -6.89
C ASP A 111 -10.29 -6.02 -6.71
N HIS A 112 -9.26 -5.17 -6.74
CA HIS A 112 -7.88 -5.60 -6.54
C HIS A 112 -7.61 -5.97 -5.08
N VAL A 113 -8.20 -5.27 -4.12
CA VAL A 113 -8.10 -5.60 -2.70
C VAL A 113 -8.75 -6.96 -2.42
N GLU A 114 -9.94 -7.20 -2.96
CA GLU A 114 -10.64 -8.49 -2.86
C GLU A 114 -9.82 -9.62 -3.49
N SER A 115 -9.25 -9.40 -4.68
CA SER A 115 -8.41 -10.41 -5.35
C SER A 115 -7.16 -10.81 -4.54
N ASN A 116 -6.65 -9.90 -3.70
CA ASN A 116 -5.47 -10.11 -2.87
C ASN A 116 -5.81 -10.53 -1.43
N VAL A 117 -7.07 -10.86 -1.12
CA VAL A 117 -7.48 -11.24 0.25
C VAL A 117 -6.64 -12.38 0.82
N ASN A 118 -6.28 -13.37 -0.01
CA ASN A 118 -5.47 -14.51 0.41
C ASN A 118 -4.04 -14.09 0.76
N VAL A 119 -3.46 -13.15 0.01
CA VAL A 119 -2.13 -12.59 0.28
C VAL A 119 -2.14 -11.80 1.59
N LEU A 120 -3.17 -10.96 1.80
CA LEU A 120 -3.31 -10.16 3.02
C LEU A 120 -3.57 -11.01 4.28
N LYS A 121 -4.07 -12.24 4.10
CA LYS A 121 -4.25 -13.24 5.17
C LYS A 121 -2.98 -14.03 5.49
N GLU A 122 -1.94 -13.96 4.66
CA GLU A 122 -0.67 -14.62 4.97
C GLU A 122 -0.11 -14.06 6.30
N PRO A 123 0.52 -14.88 7.16
CA PRO A 123 1.01 -14.44 8.47
C PRO A 123 1.93 -13.21 8.42
N THR A 124 2.68 -13.07 7.34
CA THR A 124 3.58 -11.93 7.08
C THR A 124 2.82 -10.61 7.03
N PHE A 125 1.61 -10.58 6.46
CA PHE A 125 0.81 -9.38 6.29
C PHE A 125 -0.24 -9.24 7.39
N PHE A 126 -0.93 -10.33 7.74
CA PHE A 126 -2.14 -10.31 8.56
C PHE A 126 -1.95 -9.51 9.87
N MET A 127 -0.93 -9.83 10.66
CA MET A 127 -0.71 -9.19 11.96
C MET A 127 -0.46 -7.67 11.86
N ALA A 128 0.22 -7.22 10.81
CA ALA A 128 0.52 -5.80 10.59
C ALA A 128 -0.62 -5.06 9.89
N CYS A 129 -1.34 -5.73 9.00
CA CYS A 129 -2.34 -5.14 8.12
C CYS A 129 -3.72 -5.07 8.75
N LYS A 130 -4.07 -6.00 9.66
CA LYS A 130 -5.43 -6.17 10.18
C LYS A 130 -6.12 -4.87 10.61
N ASN A 131 -5.51 -4.14 11.54
CA ASN A 131 -6.10 -2.91 12.08
C ASN A 131 -6.13 -1.78 11.04
N ASN A 132 -5.14 -1.73 10.16
CA ASN A 132 -5.06 -0.73 9.10
C ASN A 132 -6.10 -0.97 8.02
N LEU A 133 -6.36 -2.24 7.70
CA LEU A 133 -7.36 -2.65 6.73
C LEU A 133 -8.77 -2.39 7.27
N LEU A 134 -9.02 -2.66 8.56
CA LEU A 134 -10.27 -2.26 9.20
C LEU A 134 -10.48 -0.74 9.15
N ARG A 135 -9.45 0.05 9.49
CA ARG A 135 -9.51 1.51 9.42
C ARG A 135 -9.78 1.99 8.00
N MET A 136 -9.05 1.48 7.02
CA MET A 136 -9.22 1.81 5.59
C MET A 136 -10.64 1.51 5.11
N CYS A 137 -11.19 0.34 5.46
CA CYS A 137 -12.55 -0.02 5.11
C CYS A 137 -13.58 0.90 5.78
N ASN A 138 -13.39 1.23 7.07
CA ASN A 138 -14.25 2.16 7.78
C ASN A 138 -14.20 3.58 7.19
N ASP A 139 -13.02 4.06 6.81
CA ASP A 139 -12.83 5.36 6.16
C ASP A 139 -13.54 5.40 4.80
N LEU A 140 -13.47 4.30 4.02
CA LEU A 140 -14.26 4.16 2.80
C LEU A 140 -15.76 4.20 3.10
N LEU A 141 -16.24 3.42 4.07
CA LEU A 141 -17.67 3.41 4.46
C LEU A 141 -18.17 4.80 4.88
N CYS A 142 -17.36 5.59 5.60
CA CYS A 142 -17.68 6.97 5.98
C CYS A 142 -17.82 7.91 4.77
N ARG A 143 -17.10 7.65 3.67
CA ARG A 143 -17.17 8.44 2.43
C ARG A 143 -18.32 8.02 1.51
N LEU A 144 -18.89 6.83 1.72
CA LEU A 144 -20.01 6.35 0.91
C LEU A 144 -21.33 6.97 1.36
N SER A 145 -22.12 7.44 0.40
CA SER A 145 -23.50 7.83 0.66
C SER A 145 -24.36 6.59 0.89
N ARG A 146 -25.06 6.55 2.04
CA ARG A 146 -25.92 5.43 2.46
C ARG A 146 -27.04 5.10 1.47
N SER A 147 -27.42 6.01 0.57
CA SER A 147 -28.55 5.83 -0.36
C SER A 147 -28.16 5.51 -1.80
N ARG A 148 -26.92 5.75 -2.23
CA ARG A 148 -26.47 5.53 -3.62
C ARG A 148 -25.50 4.38 -3.78
N ASN A 149 -24.62 4.15 -2.80
CA ASN A 149 -23.51 3.21 -2.93
C ASN A 149 -23.74 1.94 -2.10
N THR A 150 -24.98 1.46 -2.04
CA THR A 150 -25.38 0.33 -1.19
C THR A 150 -24.69 -0.96 -1.59
N VAL A 151 -24.46 -1.18 -2.88
CA VAL A 151 -23.73 -2.35 -3.41
C VAL A 151 -22.28 -2.33 -2.96
N PHE A 152 -21.57 -1.21 -3.17
CA PHE A 152 -20.17 -1.11 -2.77
C PHE A 152 -19.98 -1.20 -1.24
N CYS A 153 -20.89 -0.60 -0.46
CA CYS A 153 -20.94 -0.77 0.99
C CYS A 153 -21.06 -2.25 1.39
N GLY A 154 -21.98 -2.99 0.75
CA GLY A 154 -22.16 -4.43 0.99
C GLY A 154 -20.91 -5.25 0.67
N ARG A 155 -20.21 -4.92 -0.43
CA ARG A 155 -18.93 -5.55 -0.79
C ARG A 155 -17.85 -5.32 0.26
N ILE A 156 -17.71 -4.10 0.78
CA ILE A 156 -16.75 -3.80 1.86
C ILE A 156 -17.07 -4.62 3.11
N LEU A 157 -18.34 -4.68 3.52
CA LEU A 157 -18.76 -5.45 4.69
C LEU A 157 -18.53 -6.96 4.50
N LEU A 158 -18.81 -7.49 3.30
CA LEU A 158 -18.55 -8.88 2.96
C LEU A 158 -17.05 -9.19 2.99
N PHE A 159 -16.23 -8.30 2.42
CA PHE A 159 -14.78 -8.42 2.47
C PHE A 159 -14.26 -8.46 3.91
N LEU A 160 -14.74 -7.56 4.78
CA LEU A 160 -14.39 -7.57 6.21
C LEU A 160 -14.81 -8.90 6.88
N ALA A 161 -16.02 -9.39 6.62
CA ALA A 161 -16.49 -10.66 7.16
C ALA A 161 -15.67 -11.87 6.69
N ILE A 162 -15.15 -11.83 5.45
CA ILE A 162 -14.24 -12.86 4.92
C ILE A 162 -12.85 -12.71 5.53
N PHE A 163 -12.35 -11.49 5.69
CA PHE A 163 -10.99 -11.21 6.13
C PHE A 163 -10.76 -11.54 7.60
N PHE A 164 -11.71 -11.16 8.47
CA PHE A 164 -11.64 -11.40 9.90
C PHE A 164 -12.20 -12.79 10.24
N PRO A 165 -11.41 -13.70 10.85
CA PRO A 165 -11.95 -14.98 11.30
C PRO A 165 -13.01 -14.77 12.40
N PHE A 166 -14.07 -15.60 12.41
CA PHE A 166 -15.20 -15.52 13.36
C PHE A 166 -14.81 -15.52 14.84
N SER A 167 -13.58 -15.90 15.17
CA SER A 167 -13.03 -15.92 16.53
C SER A 167 -12.54 -14.56 17.04
N GLU A 168 -12.44 -13.54 16.19
CA GLU A 168 -11.99 -12.21 16.62
C GLU A 168 -13.17 -11.31 17.01
N ARG A 169 -13.18 -10.85 18.26
CA ARG A 169 -14.07 -9.76 18.69
C ARG A 169 -13.61 -8.47 18.03
N SER A 170 -14.51 -7.80 17.32
CA SER A 170 -14.40 -6.38 16.96
C SER A 170 -14.53 -5.55 18.23
N GLY A 171 -13.45 -5.52 19.03
CA GLY A 171 -13.31 -4.62 20.18
C GLY A 171 -12.95 -3.22 19.74
#